data_AF-A0AAC9M3K8-F1
#
_entry.id   AF-A0AAC9M3K8-F1
#
_cell.length_a   1.000
_cell.length_b   1.000
_cell.length_c   1.000
_cell.angle_alpha   90.00
_cell.angle_beta   90.00
_cell.angle_gamma   90.00
#
_symmetry.space_group_name_H-M   'P 1'
#
loop_
_entity.id
_entity.type
_entity.pdbx_description
1 polymer ?
#
loop_
_entity_poly.entity_id
_entity_poly.type
_entity_poly.pdbx_seq_one_letter_code
_entity_poly.pdbx_strand_id
1 'polypeptide(L)'
;MAKPKSYDELLSEIALAREAGDKNDELAWKAKLQSNYVVSEKQLEQELKSLIKSQAKTITESLNTFDDEVDTFFKGNCEIQPKDRIVYLRDKAKNLGLNLRDSEIRAKIWEGRKRSKGLVTMLAPDMEINAPQEVWLVEDLIMKSDTNLLIASPKVGKTTLVVDLIGKWSRGVEDSYLGKKFIGKCPPVFIVGTDMPRSRWLPLLNRFGLAERIGKDKWKLLNPIVGLFTQNESLHLDDSGLSRIGELVSKHEGCLLLIDSYSKVVAPLGVKEADASFAGPIGDLQEVVAPFGVTTIVIHHSGKQSLGSGAVMASRGSTALPAAVSQVVNLKWFNRDENRQDKRILLETEGRGMSLEAIILQTQYGFETEGNATDVIEKQKEKEKIARLQDSQAEVFEEVKDRRPQEVTSGDIKNALKIGDRSALRSLRALERKGLLISETRRTDKGRCVVFKISPTTVLTD
;
A
#
# COMPACT_ATOMS: atom_id res chain seq x y z
N MET A 1 60.18 30.72 15.96
CA MET A 1 59.07 31.63 16.33
C MET A 1 58.08 31.64 15.19
N ALA A 2 56.80 31.35 15.43
CA ALA A 2 55.78 31.39 14.39
C ALA A 2 55.59 32.84 13.90
N LYS A 3 55.48 33.03 12.59
CA LYS A 3 55.26 34.35 11.97
C LYS A 3 53.90 34.89 12.46
N PRO A 4 53.80 36.17 12.88
CA PRO A 4 52.51 36.73 13.29
C PRO A 4 51.53 36.68 12.13
N LYS A 5 50.27 36.28 12.42
CA LYS A 5 49.18 36.24 11.44
C LYS A 5 48.97 37.63 10.83
N SER A 6 48.67 37.67 9.54
CA SER A 6 48.34 38.91 8.83
C SER A 6 47.03 39.52 9.34
N TYR A 7 46.76 40.77 8.96
CA TYR A 7 45.49 41.44 9.27
C TYR A 7 44.29 40.62 8.76
N ASP A 8 44.34 40.22 7.50
CA ASP A 8 43.25 39.47 6.84
C ASP A 8 43.06 38.07 7.44
N GLU A 9 44.15 37.41 7.85
CA GLU A 9 44.08 36.11 8.54
C GLU A 9 43.38 36.24 9.88
N LEU A 10 43.69 37.28 10.67
CA LEU A 10 43.00 37.51 11.95
C LEU A 10 41.54 37.91 11.73
N LEU A 11 41.23 38.71 10.72
CA LEU A 11 39.86 39.09 10.38
C LEU A 11 39.01 37.86 9.99
N SER A 12 39.60 36.92 9.25
CA SER A 12 38.96 35.66 8.84
C SER A 12 38.66 34.74 10.03
N GLU A 13 39.58 34.62 10.98
CA GLU A 13 39.39 33.81 12.20
C GLU A 13 38.27 34.38 13.08
N ILE A 14 38.16 35.70 13.17
CA ILE A 14 37.05 36.36 13.89
C ILE A 14 35.72 36.07 13.21
N ALA A 15 35.66 36.11 11.87
CA ALA A 15 34.44 35.79 11.13
C ALA A 15 34.00 34.33 11.35
N LEU A 16 34.95 33.38 11.30
CA LEU A 16 34.70 31.96 11.56
C LEU A 16 34.18 31.70 12.99
N ALA A 17 34.80 32.29 14.00
CA ALA A 17 34.35 32.15 15.40
C ALA A 17 32.93 32.72 15.59
N ARG A 18 32.63 33.84 14.92
CA ARG A 18 31.31 34.48 14.97
C ARG A 18 30.23 33.64 14.29
N GLU A 19 30.51 33.03 13.14
CA GLU A 19 29.59 32.11 12.45
C GLU A 19 29.34 30.83 13.26
N ALA A 20 30.38 30.33 13.94
CA ALA A 20 30.26 29.19 14.85
C ALA A 20 29.53 29.51 16.17
N GLY A 21 29.29 30.80 16.46
CA GLY A 21 28.69 31.26 17.71
C GLY A 21 29.64 31.19 18.92
N ASP A 22 30.94 31.01 18.71
CA ASP A 22 31.95 30.92 19.76
C ASP A 22 32.43 32.31 20.18
N LYS A 23 31.76 32.87 21.19
CA LYS A 23 32.06 34.21 21.71
C LYS A 23 33.45 34.33 22.34
N ASN A 24 34.00 33.24 22.88
CA ASN A 24 35.28 33.28 23.58
C ASN A 24 36.42 33.38 22.57
N ASP A 25 36.37 32.59 21.52
CA ASP A 25 37.34 32.65 20.42
C ASP A 25 37.19 33.96 19.64
N GLU A 26 35.96 34.44 19.41
CA GLU A 26 35.72 35.74 18.77
C GLU A 26 36.41 36.89 19.55
N LEU A 27 36.25 36.93 20.88
CA LEU A 27 36.88 37.92 21.75
C LEU A 27 38.41 37.81 21.75
N ALA A 28 38.95 36.58 21.79
CA ALA A 28 40.38 36.33 21.80
C ALA A 28 41.06 36.81 20.51
N TRP A 29 40.44 36.52 19.34
CA TRP A 29 40.97 36.95 18.05
C TRP A 29 40.81 38.47 17.84
N LYS A 30 39.70 39.07 18.29
CA LYS A 30 39.51 40.54 18.28
C LYS A 30 40.60 41.26 19.06
N ALA A 31 40.88 40.83 20.29
CA ALA A 31 41.92 41.41 21.13
C ALA A 31 43.30 41.32 20.48
N LYS A 32 43.60 40.19 19.83
CA LYS A 32 44.86 39.96 19.11
C LYS A 32 45.00 40.80 17.83
N LEU A 33 43.90 41.07 17.14
CA LEU A 33 43.90 41.94 15.96
C LEU A 33 44.13 43.40 16.38
N GLN A 34 43.43 43.87 17.41
CA GLN A 34 43.57 45.23 17.94
C GLN A 34 44.94 45.50 18.58
N SER A 35 45.60 44.49 19.16
CA SER A 35 46.96 44.63 19.69
C SER A 35 48.01 44.76 18.59
N ASN A 36 47.76 44.15 17.43
CA ASN A 36 48.72 44.08 16.33
C ASN A 36 48.50 45.17 15.27
N TYR A 37 47.26 45.66 15.15
CA TYR A 37 46.83 46.64 14.17
C TYR A 37 45.90 47.64 14.85
N VAL A 38 46.25 48.93 14.80
CA VAL A 38 45.47 50.00 15.42
C VAL A 38 44.16 50.19 14.64
N VAL A 39 43.12 49.43 15.01
CA VAL A 39 41.81 49.43 14.36
C VAL A 39 40.71 49.66 15.39
N SER A 40 39.81 50.61 15.09
CA SER A 40 38.68 50.91 15.96
C SER A 40 37.64 49.80 15.92
N GLU A 41 36.93 49.57 17.03
CA GLU A 41 35.87 48.56 17.11
C GLU A 41 34.78 48.76 16.04
N LYS A 42 34.42 50.03 15.77
CA LYS A 42 33.45 50.38 14.73
C LYS A 42 33.92 50.00 13.33
N GLN A 43 35.20 50.20 13.03
CA GLN A 43 35.79 49.83 11.74
C GLN A 43 35.86 48.31 11.60
N LEU A 44 36.28 47.60 12.65
CA LEU A 44 36.33 46.13 12.68
C LEU A 44 34.94 45.50 12.46
N GLU A 45 33.89 46.05 13.07
CA GLU A 45 32.53 45.57 12.86
C GLU A 45 32.03 45.79 11.43
N GLN A 46 32.39 46.89 10.80
CA GLN A 46 32.02 47.17 9.40
C GLN A 46 32.73 46.21 8.44
N GLU A 47 34.03 45.99 8.64
CA GLU A 47 34.82 45.07 7.83
C GLU A 47 34.35 43.63 8.00
N LEU A 48 34.07 43.17 9.22
CA LEU A 48 33.49 41.84 9.49
C LEU A 48 32.12 41.67 8.85
N LYS A 49 31.23 42.65 8.95
CA LYS A 49 29.91 42.61 8.28
C LYS A 49 30.06 42.52 6.77
N SER A 50 31.04 43.23 6.19
CA SER A 50 31.31 43.18 4.75
C SER A 50 31.88 41.83 4.30
N LEU A 51 32.76 41.22 5.11
CA LEU A 51 33.39 39.93 4.85
C LEU A 51 32.40 38.76 4.95
N ILE A 52 31.57 38.74 6.01
CA ILE A 52 30.53 37.71 6.17
C ILE A 52 29.50 37.83 5.04
N LYS A 53 29.11 39.07 4.67
CA LYS A 53 28.18 39.30 3.55
C LYS A 53 28.78 38.86 2.21
N SER A 54 30.08 39.07 1.97
CA SER A 54 30.73 38.62 0.74
C SER A 54 30.85 37.09 0.71
N GLN A 55 31.23 36.44 1.82
CA GLN A 55 31.29 34.98 1.92
C GLN A 55 29.91 34.32 1.73
N ALA A 56 28.85 34.85 2.36
CA ALA A 56 27.48 34.35 2.17
C ALA A 56 27.01 34.50 0.72
N LYS A 57 27.38 35.60 0.05
CA LYS A 57 27.12 35.80 -1.38
C LYS A 57 27.85 34.74 -2.22
N THR A 58 29.12 34.46 -1.93
CA THR A 58 29.91 33.42 -2.60
C THR A 58 29.31 32.02 -2.41
N ILE A 59 28.85 31.67 -1.20
CA ILE A 59 28.21 30.38 -0.93
C ILE A 59 26.89 30.25 -1.72
N THR A 60 26.11 31.33 -1.79
CA THR A 60 24.86 31.36 -2.57
C THR A 60 25.14 31.15 -4.06
N GLU A 61 26.17 31.79 -4.60
CA GLU A 61 26.62 31.63 -5.98
C GLU A 61 27.11 30.19 -6.24
N SER A 62 27.86 29.59 -5.33
CA SER A 62 28.26 28.18 -5.40
C SER A 62 27.06 27.23 -5.38
N LEU A 63 26.05 27.48 -4.53
CA LEU A 63 24.83 26.67 -4.48
C LEU A 63 23.99 26.79 -5.76
N ASN A 64 23.85 27.99 -6.32
CA ASN A 64 23.14 28.17 -7.59
C ASN A 64 23.88 27.46 -8.74
N THR A 65 25.21 27.58 -8.78
CA THR A 65 26.05 26.87 -9.76
C THR A 65 25.89 25.35 -9.62
N PHE A 66 25.80 24.86 -8.38
CA PHE A 66 25.53 23.46 -8.10
C PHE A 66 24.14 23.04 -8.61
N ASP A 67 23.10 23.85 -8.36
CA ASP A 67 21.74 23.57 -8.86
C ASP A 67 21.67 23.57 -10.40
N ASP A 68 22.40 24.45 -11.08
CA ASP A 68 22.51 24.47 -12.55
C ASP A 68 23.14 23.16 -13.08
N GLU A 69 24.17 22.65 -12.41
CA GLU A 69 24.79 21.36 -12.73
C GLU A 69 23.79 20.21 -12.54
N VAL A 70 23.00 20.23 -11.47
CA VAL A 70 21.92 19.25 -11.27
C VAL A 70 20.91 19.30 -12.42
N ASP A 71 20.51 20.49 -12.84
CA ASP A 71 19.49 20.67 -13.88
C ASP A 71 19.95 20.16 -15.26
N THR A 72 21.26 20.05 -15.50
CA THR A 72 21.78 19.41 -16.73
C THR A 72 21.34 17.95 -16.87
N PHE A 73 21.10 17.25 -15.75
CA PHE A 73 20.71 15.85 -15.76
C PHE A 73 19.33 15.58 -16.35
N PHE A 74 18.50 16.62 -16.40
CA PHE A 74 17.12 16.55 -16.85
C PHE A 74 16.91 17.22 -18.20
N LYS A 75 18.00 17.71 -18.83
CA LYS A 75 18.01 18.10 -20.24
C LYS A 75 18.13 16.84 -21.10
N GLY A 76 17.45 16.78 -22.25
CA GLY A 76 17.28 15.57 -23.08
C GLY A 76 18.54 14.88 -23.59
N ASN A 77 19.74 15.42 -23.34
CA ASN A 77 21.03 14.94 -23.87
C ASN A 77 22.06 14.63 -22.76
N CYS A 78 21.63 14.31 -21.54
CA CYS A 78 22.56 14.02 -20.45
C CYS A 78 23.32 12.69 -20.67
N GLU A 79 24.65 12.76 -20.77
CA GLU A 79 25.54 11.59 -20.91
C GLU A 79 25.72 10.82 -19.59
N ILE A 80 25.49 11.48 -18.45
CA ILE A 80 25.69 10.92 -17.13
C ILE A 80 24.52 10.02 -16.74
N GLN A 81 24.81 8.72 -16.63
CA GLN A 81 23.85 7.71 -16.22
C GLN A 81 23.32 7.99 -14.80
N PRO A 82 22.03 7.73 -14.50
CA PRO A 82 21.44 8.01 -13.20
C PRO A 82 22.23 7.49 -11.99
N LYS A 83 22.79 6.28 -12.10
CA LYS A 83 23.61 5.64 -11.06
C LYS A 83 24.91 6.40 -10.73
N ASP A 84 25.44 7.17 -11.67
CA ASP A 84 26.72 7.86 -11.56
C ASP A 84 26.54 9.34 -11.13
N ARG A 85 25.30 9.83 -11.09
CA ARG A 85 24.96 11.23 -10.78
C ARG A 85 25.43 11.68 -9.39
N ILE A 86 25.25 10.85 -8.37
CA ILE A 86 25.69 11.18 -7.00
C ILE A 86 27.21 11.30 -6.93
N VAL A 87 27.93 10.40 -7.61
CA VAL A 87 29.40 10.42 -7.65
C VAL A 87 29.89 11.69 -8.33
N TYR A 88 29.30 12.03 -9.49
CA TYR A 88 29.59 13.27 -10.21
C TYR A 88 29.31 14.51 -9.37
N LEU A 89 28.13 14.59 -8.75
CA LEU A 89 27.76 15.76 -7.94
C LEU A 89 28.61 15.89 -6.68
N ARG A 90 29.09 14.79 -6.09
CA ARG A 90 29.99 14.86 -4.94
C ARG A 90 31.32 15.52 -5.30
N ASP A 91 31.87 15.20 -6.47
CA ASP A 91 33.08 15.85 -6.98
C ASP A 91 32.83 17.34 -7.26
N LYS A 92 31.71 17.66 -7.91
CA LYS A 92 31.31 19.05 -8.19
C LYS A 92 31.07 19.87 -6.92
N ALA A 93 30.41 19.32 -5.91
CA ALA A 93 30.21 19.97 -4.62
C ALA A 93 31.56 20.34 -3.99
N LYS A 94 32.52 19.39 -3.99
CA LYS A 94 33.87 19.63 -3.47
C LYS A 94 34.61 20.73 -4.24
N ASN A 95 34.50 20.73 -5.57
CA ASN A 95 35.13 21.76 -6.42
C ASN A 95 34.51 23.16 -6.21
N LEU A 96 33.24 23.23 -5.82
CA LEU A 96 32.53 24.47 -5.48
C LEU A 96 32.72 24.90 -4.00
N GLY A 97 33.50 24.15 -3.22
CA GLY A 97 33.72 24.39 -1.79
C GLY A 97 32.51 24.06 -0.90
N LEU A 98 31.55 23.28 -1.42
CA LEU A 98 30.34 22.87 -0.72
C LEU A 98 30.54 21.52 -0.02
N ASN A 99 30.27 21.47 1.28
CA ASN A 99 30.30 20.23 2.07
C ASN A 99 28.90 19.61 2.15
N LEU A 100 28.42 19.04 1.04
CA LEU A 100 27.11 18.38 0.99
C LEU A 100 27.23 16.88 1.31
N ARG A 101 26.29 16.39 2.11
CA ARG A 101 26.07 14.96 2.38
C ARG A 101 25.31 14.32 1.21
N ASP A 102 25.45 13.00 1.05
CA ASP A 102 24.72 12.26 0.01
C ASP A 102 23.20 12.46 0.07
N SER A 103 22.63 12.60 1.27
CA SER A 103 21.21 12.91 1.45
C SER A 103 20.82 14.28 0.91
N GLU A 104 21.70 15.28 1.04
CA GLU A 104 21.49 16.64 0.54
C GLU A 104 21.66 16.69 -0.97
N ILE A 105 22.65 15.96 -1.50
CA ILE A 105 22.83 15.79 -2.96
C ILE A 105 21.59 15.13 -3.57
N ARG A 106 21.04 14.08 -2.94
CA ARG A 106 19.80 13.45 -3.39
C ARG A 106 18.63 14.42 -3.37
N ALA A 107 18.47 15.20 -2.29
CA ALA A 107 17.43 16.23 -2.23
C ALA A 107 17.57 17.25 -3.37
N LYS A 108 18.80 17.67 -3.69
CA LYS A 108 19.07 18.55 -4.83
C LYS A 108 18.70 17.92 -6.18
N ILE A 109 19.06 16.66 -6.42
CA ILE A 109 18.63 15.90 -7.62
C ILE A 109 17.10 15.89 -7.74
N TRP A 110 16.39 15.69 -6.62
CA TRP A 110 14.94 15.75 -6.56
C TRP A 110 14.38 17.13 -6.92
N GLU A 111 14.94 18.19 -6.36
CA GLU A 111 14.56 19.56 -6.70
C GLU A 111 14.80 19.86 -8.19
N GLY A 112 15.92 19.43 -8.76
CA GLY A 112 16.20 19.58 -10.19
C GLY A 112 15.21 18.82 -11.07
N ARG A 113 14.80 17.61 -10.65
CA ARG A 113 13.74 16.86 -11.34
C ARG A 113 12.43 17.65 -11.32
N LYS A 114 12.06 18.26 -10.18
CA LYS A 114 10.85 19.11 -10.07
C LYS A 114 10.93 20.31 -10.99
N ARG A 115 12.06 21.05 -10.96
CA ARG A 115 12.29 22.20 -11.85
C ARG A 115 12.17 21.83 -13.32
N SER A 116 12.71 20.67 -13.72
CA SER A 116 12.68 20.20 -15.10
C SER A 116 11.27 19.91 -15.64
N LYS A 117 10.32 19.55 -14.76
CA LYS A 117 8.92 19.31 -15.11
C LYS A 117 8.11 20.61 -15.27
N GLY A 118 8.71 21.77 -14.98
CA GLY A 118 8.08 23.09 -15.04
C GLY A 118 7.67 23.64 -13.68
N LEU A 119 7.22 24.89 -13.65
CA LEU A 119 6.71 25.52 -12.43
C LEU A 119 5.47 24.76 -11.93
N VAL A 120 5.49 24.36 -10.66
CA VAL A 120 4.29 23.90 -9.95
C VAL A 120 3.31 25.05 -9.98
N THR A 121 2.32 24.95 -10.86
CA THR A 121 1.33 26.01 -11.03
C THR A 121 0.30 25.85 -9.92
N MET A 122 0.21 26.85 -9.04
CA MET A 122 -0.84 26.88 -8.04
C MET A 122 -2.19 26.96 -8.75
N LEU A 123 -3.12 26.09 -8.38
CA LEU A 123 -4.51 26.21 -8.82
C LEU A 123 -5.13 27.43 -8.13
N ALA A 124 -5.55 28.43 -8.90
CA ALA A 124 -6.18 29.65 -8.39
C ALA A 124 -7.72 29.55 -8.47
N PRO A 125 -8.48 30.28 -7.64
CA PRO A 125 -9.95 30.19 -7.61
C PRO A 125 -10.67 30.48 -8.93
N ASP A 126 -10.03 31.24 -9.83
CA ASP A 126 -10.53 31.62 -11.16
C ASP A 126 -10.12 30.63 -12.27
N MET A 127 -9.34 29.61 -11.95
CA MET A 127 -8.97 28.57 -12.90
C MET A 127 -10.06 27.51 -13.01
N GLU A 128 -10.41 27.14 -14.24
CA GLU A 128 -11.20 25.94 -14.49
C GLU A 128 -10.33 24.70 -14.21
N ILE A 129 -10.74 23.90 -13.21
CA ILE A 129 -10.03 22.71 -12.78
C ILE A 129 -10.83 21.48 -13.19
N ASN A 130 -10.23 20.64 -14.03
CA ASN A 130 -10.82 19.36 -14.38
C ASN A 130 -10.56 18.35 -13.25
N ALA A 131 -11.61 17.99 -12.52
CA ALA A 131 -11.58 16.89 -11.57
C ALA A 131 -12.14 15.61 -12.23
N PRO A 132 -11.46 14.46 -12.13
CA PRO A 132 -11.99 13.20 -12.63
C PRO A 132 -13.27 12.84 -11.88
N GLN A 133 -14.32 12.48 -12.62
CA GLN A 133 -15.61 12.05 -12.04
C GLN A 133 -15.50 10.65 -11.40
N GLU A 134 -14.70 9.77 -12.00
CA GLU A 134 -14.54 8.38 -11.57
C GLU A 134 -13.24 8.22 -10.77
N VAL A 135 -13.38 7.84 -9.50
CA VAL A 135 -12.26 7.66 -8.56
C VAL A 135 -11.83 6.19 -8.40
N TRP A 136 -12.52 5.25 -9.06
CA TRP A 136 -12.29 3.81 -8.94
C TRP A 136 -11.87 3.16 -10.26
N LEU A 137 -11.01 2.15 -10.19
CA LEU A 137 -10.80 1.15 -11.24
C LEU A 137 -11.66 -0.10 -10.95
N VAL A 138 -11.72 -0.48 -9.68
CA VAL A 138 -12.63 -1.50 -9.15
C VAL A 138 -13.29 -0.90 -7.92
N GLU A 139 -14.61 -0.82 -7.93
CA GLU A 139 -15.40 -0.18 -6.88
C GLU A 139 -15.02 -0.68 -5.47
N ASP A 140 -14.78 0.26 -4.54
CA ASP A 140 -14.33 0.03 -3.15
C ASP A 140 -13.03 -0.79 -2.96
N LEU A 141 -12.38 -1.23 -4.04
CA LEU A 141 -11.21 -2.11 -3.98
C LEU A 141 -9.94 -1.41 -4.47
N ILE A 142 -9.97 -0.80 -5.65
CA ILE A 142 -8.79 -0.20 -6.30
C ILE A 142 -9.12 1.23 -6.74
N MET A 143 -8.54 2.22 -6.07
CA MET A 143 -8.63 3.63 -6.44
C MET A 143 -7.85 3.90 -7.72
N LYS A 144 -8.45 4.71 -8.61
CA LYS A 144 -7.89 5.09 -9.90
C LYS A 144 -6.92 6.26 -9.76
N SER A 145 -5.85 6.22 -10.55
CA SER A 145 -4.82 7.28 -10.61
C SER A 145 -4.19 7.60 -9.25
N ASP A 146 -4.17 6.59 -8.37
CA ASP A 146 -3.66 6.68 -7.02
C ASP A 146 -2.88 5.41 -6.65
N THR A 147 -2.25 5.41 -5.48
CA THR A 147 -1.50 4.27 -4.95
C THR A 147 -2.36 3.44 -4.02
N ASN A 148 -2.42 2.15 -4.32
CA ASN A 148 -3.13 1.13 -3.59
C ASN A 148 -2.11 0.14 -3.00
N LEU A 149 -2.19 -0.14 -1.71
CA LEU A 149 -1.27 -1.05 -1.01
C LEU A 149 -1.98 -2.37 -0.72
N LEU A 150 -1.50 -3.46 -1.29
CA LEU A 150 -1.97 -4.81 -0.99
C LEU A 150 -1.06 -5.47 0.06
N ILE A 151 -1.59 -5.56 1.28
CA ILE A 151 -0.92 -6.15 2.43
C ILE A 151 -1.48 -7.56 2.67
N ALA A 152 -0.61 -8.54 2.92
CA ALA A 152 -1.09 -9.85 3.37
C ALA A 152 -0.01 -10.69 4.00
N SER A 153 -0.47 -11.66 4.80
CA SER A 153 0.38 -12.72 5.32
C SER A 153 1.09 -13.48 4.19
N PRO A 154 2.25 -14.09 4.47
CA PRO A 154 2.94 -14.91 3.48
C PRO A 154 2.02 -16.00 2.91
N LYS A 155 2.10 -16.20 1.59
CA LYS A 155 1.41 -17.26 0.84
C LYS A 155 -0.13 -17.20 0.82
N VAL A 156 -0.72 -16.07 1.16
CA VAL A 156 -2.19 -15.83 1.05
C VAL A 156 -2.64 -15.65 -0.41
N GLY A 157 -1.71 -15.44 -1.35
CA GLY A 157 -2.04 -15.34 -2.78
C GLY A 157 -2.18 -13.92 -3.32
N LYS A 158 -1.50 -12.92 -2.71
CA LYS A 158 -1.50 -11.49 -3.15
C LYS A 158 -1.29 -11.31 -4.65
N THR A 159 -0.18 -11.85 -5.17
CA THR A 159 0.15 -11.76 -6.58
C THR A 159 -0.93 -12.39 -7.44
N THR A 160 -1.41 -13.57 -7.04
CA THR A 160 -2.50 -14.27 -7.73
C THR A 160 -3.77 -13.43 -7.76
N LEU A 161 -4.14 -12.75 -6.66
CA LEU A 161 -5.34 -11.91 -6.60
C LEU A 161 -5.29 -10.80 -7.66
N VAL A 162 -4.16 -10.08 -7.74
CA VAL A 162 -4.02 -8.99 -8.72
C VAL A 162 -3.99 -9.52 -10.15
N VAL A 163 -3.28 -10.64 -10.39
CA VAL A 163 -3.21 -11.26 -11.72
C VAL A 163 -4.58 -11.79 -12.17
N ASP A 164 -5.34 -12.41 -11.27
CA ASP A 164 -6.70 -12.87 -11.50
C ASP A 164 -7.64 -11.71 -11.83
N LEU A 165 -7.58 -10.62 -11.05
CA LEU A 165 -8.32 -9.38 -11.31
C LEU A 165 -8.04 -8.84 -12.72
N ILE A 166 -6.76 -8.71 -13.10
CA ILE A 166 -6.37 -8.24 -14.44
C ILE A 166 -6.86 -9.21 -15.53
N GLY A 167 -6.73 -10.52 -15.29
CA GLY A 167 -7.20 -11.56 -16.20
C GLY A 167 -8.69 -11.44 -16.48
N LYS A 168 -9.52 -11.43 -15.44
CA LYS A 168 -10.98 -11.31 -15.55
C LYS A 168 -11.40 -10.00 -16.21
N TRP A 169 -10.80 -8.89 -15.80
CA TRP A 169 -11.13 -7.56 -16.34
C TRP A 169 -10.80 -7.46 -17.83
N SER A 170 -9.58 -7.84 -18.22
CA SER A 170 -9.10 -7.66 -19.59
C SER A 170 -9.80 -8.55 -20.62
N ARG A 171 -10.39 -9.65 -20.17
CA ARG A 171 -11.13 -10.59 -21.02
C ARG A 171 -12.60 -10.22 -21.13
N GLY A 172 -13.09 -9.30 -20.30
CA GLY A 172 -14.48 -8.83 -20.33
C GLY A 172 -15.51 -9.94 -20.08
N VAL A 173 -15.11 -11.00 -19.38
CA VAL A 173 -15.98 -12.14 -19.05
C VAL A 173 -16.96 -11.76 -17.94
N GLU A 174 -16.53 -10.90 -17.02
CA GLU A 174 -17.30 -10.38 -15.91
C GLU A 174 -17.23 -8.86 -15.93
N ASP A 175 -18.33 -8.19 -15.54
CA ASP A 175 -18.39 -6.73 -15.35
C ASP A 175 -18.00 -6.31 -13.92
N SER A 176 -17.67 -7.30 -13.07
CA SER A 176 -17.30 -7.13 -11.67
C SER A 176 -16.21 -8.11 -11.25
N TYR A 177 -15.56 -7.82 -10.12
CA TYR A 177 -14.60 -8.68 -9.44
C TYR A 177 -14.99 -8.80 -7.97
N LEU A 178 -15.22 -10.02 -7.49
CA LEU A 178 -15.64 -10.27 -6.10
C LEU A 178 -16.90 -9.46 -5.69
N GLY A 179 -17.82 -9.26 -6.64
CA GLY A 179 -19.05 -8.48 -6.43
C GLY A 179 -18.88 -6.96 -6.53
N LYS A 180 -17.70 -6.48 -6.94
CA LYS A 180 -17.39 -5.05 -7.13
C LYS A 180 -17.20 -4.69 -8.59
N LYS A 181 -17.85 -3.63 -9.06
CA LYS A 181 -17.89 -3.32 -10.50
C LYS A 181 -16.53 -2.88 -11.04
N PHE A 182 -16.19 -3.35 -12.24
CA PHE A 182 -15.09 -2.79 -13.04
C PHE A 182 -15.52 -1.46 -13.66
N ILE A 183 -14.68 -0.43 -13.52
CA ILE A 183 -14.95 0.90 -14.07
C ILE A 183 -14.11 1.12 -15.33
N GLY A 184 -14.77 1.04 -16.49
CA GLY A 184 -14.13 1.21 -17.79
C GLY A 184 -13.38 -0.03 -18.29
N LYS A 185 -12.55 0.17 -19.31
CA LYS A 185 -11.73 -0.91 -19.91
C LYS A 185 -10.48 -1.16 -19.05
N CYS A 186 -10.02 -2.41 -19.05
CA CYS A 186 -8.76 -2.76 -18.40
C CYS A 186 -7.60 -1.96 -19.01
N PRO A 187 -6.88 -1.15 -18.22
CA PRO A 187 -5.78 -0.33 -18.72
C PRO A 187 -4.58 -1.19 -19.13
N PRO A 188 -3.64 -0.66 -19.95
CA PRO A 188 -2.33 -1.27 -20.14
C PRO A 188 -1.64 -1.53 -18.80
N VAL A 189 -0.95 -2.66 -18.67
CA VAL A 189 -0.34 -3.09 -17.40
C VAL A 189 1.16 -3.25 -17.51
N PHE A 190 1.88 -2.60 -16.60
CA PHE A 190 3.28 -2.85 -16.31
C PHE A 190 3.43 -3.62 -15.00
N ILE A 191 4.24 -4.68 -15.00
CA ILE A 191 4.55 -5.46 -13.81
C ILE A 191 6.03 -5.31 -13.47
N VAL A 192 6.33 -4.80 -12.29
CA VAL A 192 7.66 -4.84 -11.65
C VAL A 192 7.66 -5.98 -10.64
N GLY A 193 7.80 -7.20 -11.13
CA GLY A 193 7.65 -8.45 -10.40
C GLY A 193 8.98 -9.05 -9.94
N THR A 194 9.81 -8.27 -9.25
CA THR A 194 11.19 -8.67 -8.92
C THR A 194 11.30 -9.76 -7.85
N ASP A 195 10.21 -10.15 -7.20
CA ASP A 195 10.20 -11.23 -6.20
C ASP A 195 10.25 -12.65 -6.81
N MET A 196 9.93 -12.80 -8.10
CA MET A 196 9.89 -14.10 -8.77
C MET A 196 10.63 -14.10 -10.13
N PRO A 197 11.24 -15.23 -10.52
CA PRO A 197 11.86 -15.37 -11.84
C PRO A 197 10.81 -15.59 -12.93
N ARG A 198 11.23 -15.45 -14.20
CA ARG A 198 10.38 -15.69 -15.38
C ARG A 198 9.68 -17.06 -15.35
N SER A 199 10.35 -18.09 -14.85
CA SER A 199 9.84 -19.46 -14.74
C SER A 199 8.64 -19.61 -13.79
N ARG A 200 8.37 -18.61 -12.94
CA ARG A 200 7.20 -18.56 -12.05
C ARG A 200 6.14 -17.58 -12.55
N TRP A 201 6.57 -16.41 -13.05
CA TRP A 201 5.66 -15.41 -13.62
C TRP A 201 4.89 -15.91 -14.83
N LEU A 202 5.58 -16.51 -15.81
CA LEU A 202 4.94 -16.84 -17.09
C LEU A 202 3.86 -17.93 -16.94
N PRO A 203 4.07 -19.03 -16.19
CA PRO A 203 2.98 -19.96 -15.90
C PRO A 203 1.81 -19.34 -15.13
N LEU A 204 2.08 -18.42 -14.19
CA LEU A 204 1.04 -17.72 -13.43
C LEU A 204 0.21 -16.81 -14.35
N LEU A 205 0.85 -16.00 -15.18
CA LEU A 205 0.17 -15.14 -16.14
C LEU A 205 -0.64 -15.96 -17.15
N ASN A 206 -0.08 -17.06 -17.64
CA ASN A 206 -0.78 -17.96 -18.58
C ASN A 206 -2.01 -18.62 -17.97
N ARG A 207 -1.97 -18.96 -16.68
CA ARG A 207 -3.15 -19.49 -15.96
C ARG A 207 -4.36 -18.54 -16.06
N PHE A 208 -4.12 -17.24 -16.09
CA PHE A 208 -5.15 -16.20 -16.20
C PHE A 208 -5.25 -15.62 -17.62
N GLY A 209 -4.69 -16.31 -18.62
CA GLY A 209 -4.75 -15.90 -20.02
C GLY A 209 -3.95 -14.64 -20.37
N LEU A 210 -2.98 -14.24 -19.54
CA LEU A 210 -2.16 -13.03 -19.73
C LEU A 210 -0.79 -13.31 -20.37
N ALA A 211 -0.46 -14.58 -20.56
CA ALA A 211 0.69 -15.04 -21.32
C ALA A 211 0.33 -16.32 -22.07
N GLU A 212 1.11 -16.68 -23.07
CA GLU A 212 0.93 -17.90 -23.85
C GLU A 212 2.29 -18.57 -24.08
N ARG A 213 2.31 -19.90 -23.99
CA ARG A 213 3.48 -20.70 -24.35
C ARG A 213 3.45 -20.98 -25.86
N ILE A 214 4.38 -20.39 -26.59
CA ILE A 214 4.50 -20.51 -28.05
C ILE A 214 5.55 -21.55 -28.51
N GLY A 215 6.18 -22.24 -27.56
CA GLY A 215 7.17 -23.29 -27.84
C GLY A 215 7.70 -23.92 -26.55
N LYS A 216 8.71 -24.79 -26.66
CA LYS A 216 9.25 -25.53 -25.49
C LYS A 216 9.67 -24.57 -24.35
N ASP A 217 10.43 -23.53 -24.66
CA ASP A 217 10.92 -22.56 -23.66
C ASP A 217 10.65 -21.11 -24.06
N LYS A 218 9.66 -20.91 -24.94
CA LYS A 218 9.30 -19.60 -25.48
C LYS A 218 7.90 -19.21 -25.04
N TRP A 219 7.78 -17.99 -24.55
CA TRP A 219 6.55 -17.41 -24.06
C TRP A 219 6.31 -16.06 -24.72
N LYS A 220 5.04 -15.70 -24.85
CA LYS A 220 4.58 -14.41 -25.32
C LYS A 220 3.67 -13.79 -24.26
N LEU A 221 3.90 -12.52 -23.91
CA LEU A 221 2.95 -11.76 -23.09
C LEU A 221 1.75 -11.38 -23.95
N LEU A 222 0.55 -11.44 -23.35
CA LEU A 222 -0.68 -11.06 -24.02
C LEU A 222 -1.23 -9.77 -23.41
N ASN A 223 -2.07 -9.07 -24.18
CA ASN A 223 -2.77 -7.89 -23.68
C ASN A 223 -3.58 -8.25 -22.43
N PRO A 224 -3.59 -7.37 -21.41
CA PRO A 224 -3.14 -5.97 -21.45
C PRO A 224 -1.70 -5.77 -20.93
N ILE A 225 -0.93 -6.84 -20.72
CA ILE A 225 0.45 -6.72 -20.21
C ILE A 225 1.35 -6.14 -21.29
N VAL A 226 1.82 -4.92 -21.07
CA VAL A 226 2.73 -4.19 -21.98
C VAL A 226 4.20 -4.30 -21.57
N GLY A 227 4.48 -4.67 -20.31
CA GLY A 227 5.85 -4.92 -19.85
C GLY A 227 5.90 -5.69 -18.54
N LEU A 228 6.98 -6.47 -18.38
CA LEU A 228 7.26 -7.29 -17.20
C LEU A 228 8.75 -7.23 -16.87
N PHE A 229 9.08 -6.70 -15.70
CA PHE A 229 10.38 -6.89 -15.04
C PHE A 229 10.25 -8.05 -14.06
N THR A 230 11.22 -8.97 -14.09
CA THR A 230 11.25 -10.12 -13.18
C THR A 230 12.50 -10.08 -12.31
N GLN A 231 12.69 -11.06 -11.42
CA GLN A 231 13.96 -11.22 -10.71
C GLN A 231 15.17 -11.26 -11.65
N ASN A 232 14.99 -11.79 -12.87
CA ASN A 232 16.05 -11.89 -13.88
C ASN A 232 16.40 -10.53 -14.51
N GLU A 233 15.46 -9.58 -14.52
CA GLU A 233 15.59 -8.22 -15.06
C GLU A 233 15.19 -7.23 -13.98
N SER A 234 15.88 -7.28 -12.83
CA SER A 234 15.43 -6.55 -11.65
C SER A 234 15.44 -5.04 -11.87
N LEU A 235 14.34 -4.39 -11.51
CA LEU A 235 14.20 -2.93 -11.42
C LEU A 235 13.99 -2.56 -9.95
N HIS A 236 14.69 -1.52 -9.51
CA HIS A 236 14.64 -1.02 -8.13
C HIS A 236 14.12 0.42 -8.11
N LEU A 237 13.58 0.88 -6.98
CA LEU A 237 13.12 2.26 -6.83
C LEU A 237 14.28 3.22 -6.51
N ASP A 238 15.39 3.06 -7.23
CA ASP A 238 16.49 4.03 -7.26
C ASP A 238 16.28 5.05 -8.38
N ASP A 239 17.18 6.04 -8.50
CA ASP A 239 17.07 7.09 -9.50
C ASP A 239 16.97 6.55 -10.94
N SER A 240 17.66 5.44 -11.23
CA SER A 240 17.66 4.79 -12.54
C SER A 240 16.32 4.12 -12.82
N GLY A 241 15.82 3.31 -11.89
CA GLY A 241 14.55 2.63 -12.03
C GLY A 241 13.36 3.58 -12.01
N LEU A 242 13.39 4.64 -11.20
CA LEU A 242 12.37 5.70 -11.22
C LEU A 242 12.35 6.43 -12.57
N SER A 243 13.53 6.77 -13.13
CA SER A 243 13.61 7.38 -14.45
C SER A 243 13.04 6.43 -15.52
N ARG A 244 13.40 5.14 -15.44
CA ARG A 244 12.91 4.13 -16.37
C ARG A 244 11.40 3.93 -16.28
N ILE A 245 10.83 3.91 -15.07
CA ILE A 245 9.38 3.85 -14.87
C ILE A 245 8.73 5.08 -15.52
N GLY A 246 9.23 6.28 -15.24
CA GLY A 246 8.74 7.53 -15.83
C GLY A 246 8.68 7.50 -17.36
N GLU A 247 9.73 6.99 -18.02
CA GLU A 247 9.78 6.82 -19.48
C GLU A 247 8.76 5.81 -20.03
N LEU A 248 8.46 4.75 -19.25
CA LEU A 248 7.51 3.72 -19.66
C LEU A 248 6.07 4.21 -19.53
N VAL A 249 5.75 4.84 -18.39
CA VAL A 249 4.38 5.30 -18.13
C VAL A 249 4.02 6.52 -18.97
N SER A 250 4.98 7.36 -19.37
CA SER A 250 4.73 8.50 -20.27
C SER A 250 4.26 8.09 -21.66
N LYS A 251 4.52 6.84 -22.06
CA LYS A 251 4.05 6.25 -23.34
C LYS A 251 2.69 5.58 -23.20
N HIS A 252 2.18 5.44 -21.97
CA HIS A 252 0.95 4.72 -21.65
C HIS A 252 0.22 5.43 -20.51
N GLU A 253 -0.35 6.60 -20.81
CA GLU A 253 -1.16 7.35 -19.85
C GLU A 253 -2.31 6.50 -19.29
N GLY A 254 -2.57 6.64 -17.98
CA GLY A 254 -3.60 5.88 -17.28
C GLY A 254 -3.32 4.38 -17.12
N CYS A 255 -2.08 3.92 -17.34
CA CYS A 255 -1.72 2.52 -17.14
C CYS A 255 -1.84 2.08 -15.68
N LEU A 256 -1.89 0.76 -15.46
CA LEU A 256 -1.76 0.15 -14.15
C LEU A 256 -0.32 -0.33 -13.95
N LEU A 257 0.30 0.10 -12.85
CA LEU A 257 1.64 -0.30 -12.44
C LEU A 257 1.56 -1.22 -11.22
N LEU A 258 1.93 -2.49 -11.39
CA LEU A 258 2.02 -3.47 -10.30
C LEU A 258 3.47 -3.55 -9.81
N ILE A 259 3.71 -3.29 -8.53
CA ILE A 259 5.00 -3.51 -7.85
C ILE A 259 4.89 -4.76 -6.96
N ASP A 260 5.60 -5.84 -7.32
CA ASP A 260 5.62 -7.10 -6.58
C ASP A 260 7.05 -7.61 -6.32
N SER A 261 7.64 -7.36 -5.14
CA SER A 261 7.09 -6.70 -3.94
C SER A 261 7.87 -5.44 -3.56
N TYR A 262 7.24 -4.55 -2.79
CA TYR A 262 7.84 -3.29 -2.34
C TYR A 262 9.22 -3.51 -1.70
N SER A 263 9.29 -4.46 -0.76
CA SER A 263 10.51 -4.77 -0.02
C SER A 263 11.66 -5.20 -0.95
N LYS A 264 11.37 -5.82 -2.10
CA LYS A 264 12.40 -6.22 -3.08
C LYS A 264 12.90 -5.06 -3.92
N VAL A 265 12.00 -4.16 -4.33
CA VAL A 265 12.39 -3.01 -5.17
C VAL A 265 13.13 -1.93 -4.37
N VAL A 266 12.96 -1.87 -3.05
CA VAL A 266 13.68 -0.91 -2.18
C VAL A 266 14.89 -1.49 -1.47
N ALA A 267 15.07 -2.82 -1.45
CA ALA A 267 16.18 -3.47 -0.72
C ALA A 267 17.57 -2.88 -1.02
N PRO A 268 17.95 -2.56 -2.27
CA PRO A 268 19.27 -2.00 -2.57
C PRO A 268 19.49 -0.58 -2.03
N LEU A 269 18.44 0.13 -1.62
CA LEU A 269 18.53 1.49 -1.08
C LEU A 269 19.06 1.50 0.36
N GLY A 270 19.15 0.33 1.01
CA GLY A 270 19.64 0.21 2.39
C GLY A 270 18.68 0.72 3.46
N VAL A 271 17.44 1.07 3.10
CA VAL A 271 16.39 1.49 4.04
C VAL A 271 15.84 0.27 4.79
N LYS A 272 15.71 0.38 6.12
CA LYS A 272 15.13 -0.68 6.95
C LYS A 272 13.63 -0.47 7.05
N GLU A 273 12.89 -1.58 7.02
CA GLU A 273 11.41 -1.60 7.08
C GLU A 273 10.83 -0.95 8.36
N ALA A 274 11.61 -0.94 9.45
CA ALA A 274 11.22 -0.31 10.71
C ALA A 274 11.34 1.22 10.70
N ASP A 275 12.06 1.79 9.75
CA ASP A 275 12.33 3.23 9.71
C ASP A 275 11.21 3.96 8.96
N ALA A 276 10.85 5.16 9.42
CA ALA A 276 9.85 5.99 8.73
C ALA A 276 10.26 6.34 7.28
N SER A 277 11.57 6.40 7.01
CA SER A 277 12.14 6.61 5.67
C SER A 277 11.85 5.46 4.70
N PHE A 278 11.37 4.31 5.18
CA PHE A 278 10.93 3.20 4.34
C PHE A 278 9.77 3.57 3.41
N ALA A 279 8.99 4.60 3.76
CA ALA A 279 7.93 5.14 2.89
C ALA A 279 8.45 6.18 1.86
N GLY A 280 9.70 6.66 1.97
CA GLY A 280 10.25 7.65 1.03
C GLY A 280 10.19 7.19 -0.44
N PRO A 281 10.67 5.98 -0.78
CA PRO A 281 10.66 5.50 -2.16
C PRO A 281 9.27 5.36 -2.79
N ILE A 282 8.20 5.17 -1.99
CA ILE A 282 6.85 5.17 -2.54
C ILE A 282 6.36 6.58 -2.88
N GLY A 283 6.69 7.59 -2.07
CA GLY A 283 6.41 9.00 -2.38
C GLY A 283 7.15 9.46 -3.64
N ASP A 284 8.40 9.02 -3.78
CA ASP A 284 9.21 9.25 -4.96
C ASP A 284 8.56 8.67 -6.23
N LEU A 285 8.06 7.42 -6.15
CA LEU A 285 7.33 6.79 -7.24
C LEU A 285 6.04 7.56 -7.58
N GLN A 286 5.26 7.96 -6.56
CA GLN A 286 4.03 8.74 -6.74
C GLN A 286 4.28 10.02 -7.51
N GLU A 287 5.32 10.78 -7.17
CA GLU A 287 5.67 12.02 -7.86
C GLU A 287 6.07 11.78 -9.34
N VAL A 288 6.73 10.66 -9.62
CA VAL A 288 7.12 10.28 -10.98
C VAL A 288 5.90 9.97 -11.85
N VAL A 289 4.93 9.22 -11.30
CA VAL A 289 3.82 8.66 -12.08
C VAL A 289 2.55 9.51 -12.09
N ALA A 290 2.38 10.42 -11.12
CA ALA A 290 1.19 11.26 -10.97
C ALA A 290 0.80 12.06 -12.24
N PRO A 291 1.74 12.68 -13.00
CA PRO A 291 1.38 13.43 -14.21
C PRO A 291 0.70 12.59 -15.31
N PHE A 292 0.89 11.26 -15.27
CA PHE A 292 0.38 10.34 -16.29
C PHE A 292 -0.87 9.59 -15.82
N GLY A 293 -1.44 9.94 -14.67
CA GLY A 293 -2.67 9.34 -14.15
C GLY A 293 -2.57 7.84 -13.85
N VAL A 294 -1.37 7.34 -13.56
CA VAL A 294 -1.10 5.91 -13.33
C VAL A 294 -1.78 5.42 -12.05
N THR A 295 -2.45 4.26 -12.13
CA THR A 295 -2.91 3.55 -10.94
C THR A 295 -1.82 2.59 -10.48
N THR A 296 -1.31 2.76 -9.26
CA THR A 296 -0.24 1.90 -8.74
C THR A 296 -0.81 0.90 -7.74
N ILE A 297 -0.49 -0.38 -7.89
CA ILE A 297 -0.75 -1.43 -6.90
C ILE A 297 0.60 -1.90 -6.35
N VAL A 298 0.80 -1.77 -5.05
CA VAL A 298 2.04 -2.15 -4.38
C VAL A 298 1.79 -3.33 -3.47
N ILE A 299 2.50 -4.44 -3.69
CA ILE A 299 2.41 -5.63 -2.86
C ILE A 299 3.43 -5.52 -1.73
N HIS A 300 2.94 -5.65 -0.48
CA HIS A 300 3.76 -5.65 0.71
C HIS A 300 3.42 -6.85 1.63
N HIS A 301 4.41 -7.33 2.37
CA HIS A 301 4.22 -8.45 3.28
C HIS A 301 3.78 -7.93 4.65
N SER A 302 2.74 -8.52 5.22
CA SER A 302 2.31 -8.20 6.59
C SER A 302 3.15 -8.90 7.64
N GLY A 303 3.17 -8.34 8.85
CA GLY A 303 3.84 -8.89 10.03
C GLY A 303 3.16 -10.13 10.56
N LYS A 304 3.41 -10.49 11.82
CA LYS A 304 2.49 -11.40 12.53
C LYS A 304 1.17 -10.64 12.71
N GLN A 305 0.12 -11.07 12.00
CA GLN A 305 -1.22 -10.51 12.14
C GLN A 305 -2.00 -11.34 13.17
N SER A 306 -2.71 -10.68 14.08
CA SER A 306 -3.79 -11.29 14.86
C SER A 306 -5.14 -10.94 14.22
N LEU A 307 -6.10 -11.86 14.28
CA LEU A 307 -7.51 -11.57 13.96
C LEU A 307 -7.97 -10.34 14.78
N GLY A 308 -8.53 -9.33 14.12
CA GLY A 308 -8.96 -8.06 14.73
C GLY A 308 -7.98 -6.88 14.68
N SER A 309 -6.77 -7.05 14.14
CA SER A 309 -5.86 -5.91 13.86
C SER A 309 -6.28 -5.22 12.56
N GLY A 310 -6.55 -3.90 12.55
CA GLY A 310 -6.91 -3.16 11.32
C GLY A 310 -5.86 -3.30 10.20
N ALA A 311 -6.26 -3.08 8.95
CA ALA A 311 -5.40 -3.21 7.77
C ALA A 311 -4.13 -2.33 7.86
N VAL A 312 -4.25 -1.13 8.41
CA VAL A 312 -3.10 -0.24 8.68
C VAL A 312 -2.13 -0.83 9.71
N MET A 313 -2.64 -1.45 10.78
CA MET A 313 -1.83 -2.09 11.83
C MET A 313 -1.16 -3.39 11.37
N ALA A 314 -1.58 -3.91 10.23
CA ALA A 314 -1.12 -5.18 9.66
C ALA A 314 0.21 -5.05 8.88
N SER A 315 0.64 -3.83 8.51
CA SER A 315 1.91 -3.60 7.82
C SER A 315 3.12 -3.95 8.68
N ARG A 316 4.19 -4.54 8.10
CA ARG A 316 5.44 -4.80 8.84
C ARG A 316 6.18 -3.50 9.12
N GLY A 317 6.80 -3.42 10.30
CA GLY A 317 7.87 -2.47 10.61
C GLY A 317 7.42 -1.04 10.96
N SER A 318 6.49 -0.44 10.20
CA SER A 318 5.99 0.92 10.47
C SER A 318 4.59 1.17 9.88
N THR A 319 3.84 2.10 10.49
CA THR A 319 2.57 2.63 9.94
C THR A 319 2.77 3.68 8.84
N ALA A 320 4.03 4.06 8.57
CA ALA A 320 4.37 5.10 7.59
C ALA A 320 4.00 4.70 6.16
N LEU A 321 4.19 3.43 5.79
CA LEU A 321 3.87 2.94 4.43
C LEU A 321 2.35 2.91 4.16
N PRO A 322 1.48 2.34 5.04
CA PRO A 322 0.03 2.48 4.90
C PRO A 322 -0.45 3.93 4.89
N ALA A 323 0.18 4.82 5.67
CA ALA A 323 -0.20 6.24 5.71
C ALA A 323 0.16 7.01 4.43
N ALA A 324 1.08 6.49 3.62
CA ALA A 324 1.53 7.12 2.37
C ALA A 324 0.66 6.75 1.15
N VAL A 325 -0.36 5.90 1.32
CA VAL A 325 -1.22 5.42 0.22
C VAL A 325 -2.68 5.77 0.46
N SER A 326 -3.49 5.80 -0.59
CA SER A 326 -4.90 6.19 -0.48
C SER A 326 -5.85 5.04 -0.15
N GLN A 327 -5.47 3.82 -0.52
CA GLN A 327 -6.25 2.62 -0.26
C GLN A 327 -5.35 1.47 0.18
N VAL A 328 -5.73 0.80 1.25
CA VAL A 328 -5.09 -0.42 1.74
C VAL A 328 -6.06 -1.57 1.55
N VAL A 329 -5.64 -2.58 0.79
CA VAL A 329 -6.33 -3.88 0.68
C VAL A 329 -5.55 -4.87 1.53
N ASN A 330 -6.19 -5.49 2.50
CA ASN A 330 -5.56 -6.43 3.41
C ASN A 330 -6.14 -7.83 3.27
N LEU A 331 -5.28 -8.84 3.15
CA LEU A 331 -5.67 -10.25 3.10
C LEU A 331 -5.11 -11.01 4.31
N LYS A 332 -6.00 -11.67 5.03
CA LYS A 332 -5.67 -12.54 6.18
C LYS A 332 -6.26 -13.92 5.96
N TRP A 333 -5.62 -14.95 6.50
CA TRP A 333 -6.30 -16.23 6.61
C TRP A 333 -7.49 -16.08 7.56
N PHE A 334 -8.64 -16.62 7.18
CA PHE A 334 -9.86 -16.44 7.97
C PHE A 334 -9.81 -17.23 9.29
N ASN A 335 -9.64 -18.56 9.23
CA ASN A 335 -9.59 -19.39 10.44
C ASN A 335 -8.43 -20.39 10.46
N ARG A 336 -7.26 -20.00 9.94
CA ARG A 336 -6.13 -20.93 9.79
C ARG A 336 -5.45 -21.30 11.10
N ASP A 337 -5.61 -20.48 12.13
CA ASP A 337 -5.06 -20.74 13.47
C ASP A 337 -5.81 -21.87 14.18
N GLU A 338 -7.14 -21.94 14.05
CA GLU A 338 -7.96 -23.03 14.58
C GLU A 338 -8.02 -24.22 13.62
N ASN A 339 -8.15 -23.96 12.31
CA ASN A 339 -8.25 -24.98 11.27
C ASN A 339 -7.26 -24.71 10.13
N ARG A 340 -6.12 -25.41 10.17
CA ARG A 340 -5.08 -25.29 9.13
C ARG A 340 -5.53 -25.70 7.72
N GLN A 341 -6.62 -26.45 7.60
CA GLN A 341 -7.20 -26.84 6.31
C GLN A 341 -8.13 -25.76 5.74
N ASP A 342 -8.55 -24.79 6.54
CA ASP A 342 -9.34 -23.67 6.08
C ASP A 342 -8.49 -22.77 5.17
N LYS A 343 -8.87 -22.72 3.90
CA LYS A 343 -8.21 -21.93 2.86
C LYS A 343 -8.93 -20.61 2.59
N ARG A 344 -10.00 -20.31 3.33
CA ARG A 344 -10.72 -19.04 3.21
C ARG A 344 -9.85 -17.89 3.68
N ILE A 345 -10.01 -16.77 3.01
CA ILE A 345 -9.23 -15.55 3.20
C ILE A 345 -10.21 -14.43 3.50
N LEU A 346 -9.95 -13.70 4.57
CA LEU A 346 -10.62 -12.44 4.87
C LEU A 346 -9.94 -11.33 4.06
N LEU A 347 -10.71 -10.69 3.19
CA LEU A 347 -10.34 -9.48 2.45
C LEU A 347 -10.98 -8.28 3.14
N GLU A 348 -10.16 -7.31 3.50
CA GLU A 348 -10.56 -6.05 4.14
C GLU A 348 -10.03 -4.88 3.33
N THR A 349 -10.77 -3.78 3.24
CA THR A 349 -10.26 -2.51 2.71
C THR A 349 -10.37 -1.38 3.73
N GLU A 350 -9.32 -0.56 3.82
CA GLU A 350 -9.27 0.65 4.65
C GLU A 350 -8.64 1.78 3.81
N GLY A 351 -9.21 2.98 3.84
CA GLY A 351 -8.69 4.11 3.09
C GLY A 351 -9.74 5.17 2.84
N ARG A 352 -9.66 5.84 1.69
CA ARG A 352 -10.57 6.95 1.33
C ARG A 352 -11.94 6.49 0.80
N GLY A 353 -12.11 5.19 0.53
CA GLY A 353 -13.38 4.59 0.12
C GLY A 353 -14.20 4.00 1.26
N MET A 354 -15.33 3.39 0.92
CA MET A 354 -16.09 2.58 1.88
C MET A 354 -15.31 1.31 2.24
N SER A 355 -15.37 0.92 3.50
CA SER A 355 -14.74 -0.32 3.97
C SER A 355 -15.47 -1.54 3.41
N LEU A 356 -14.73 -2.43 2.76
CA LEU A 356 -15.20 -3.72 2.30
C LEU A 356 -14.66 -4.81 3.22
N GLU A 357 -15.53 -5.72 3.68
CA GLU A 357 -15.14 -6.96 4.36
C GLU A 357 -15.79 -8.16 3.67
N ALA A 358 -14.98 -9.04 3.10
CA ALA A 358 -15.45 -10.21 2.36
C ALA A 358 -14.61 -11.46 2.68
N ILE A 359 -15.26 -12.61 2.68
CA ILE A 359 -14.56 -13.90 2.68
C ILE A 359 -14.42 -14.35 1.24
N ILE A 360 -13.18 -14.63 0.85
CA ILE A 360 -12.85 -15.11 -0.48
C ILE A 360 -12.14 -16.45 -0.41
N LEU A 361 -12.27 -17.24 -1.47
CA LEU A 361 -11.61 -18.52 -1.61
C LEU A 361 -10.83 -18.56 -2.92
N GLN A 362 -9.59 -19.04 -2.87
CA GLN A 362 -8.80 -19.28 -4.06
C GLN A 362 -9.11 -20.66 -4.64
N THR A 363 -9.74 -20.70 -5.80
CA THR A 363 -10.04 -21.92 -6.58
C THR A 363 -8.98 -22.15 -7.65
N GLN A 364 -9.19 -23.16 -8.52
CA GLN A 364 -8.34 -23.38 -9.69
C GLN A 364 -8.55 -22.32 -10.78
N TYR A 365 -9.71 -21.65 -10.80
CA TYR A 365 -10.10 -20.67 -11.82
C TYR A 365 -9.84 -19.23 -11.41
N GLY A 366 -9.65 -18.95 -10.12
CA GLY A 366 -9.39 -17.60 -9.63
C GLY A 366 -9.84 -17.45 -8.18
N PHE A 367 -10.15 -16.24 -7.78
CA PHE A 367 -10.81 -15.95 -6.51
C PHE A 367 -12.32 -15.81 -6.70
N GLU A 368 -13.05 -16.36 -5.73
CA GLU A 368 -14.50 -16.31 -5.63
C GLU A 368 -14.90 -15.78 -4.25
N THR A 369 -16.03 -15.08 -4.17
CA THR A 369 -16.57 -14.55 -2.90
C THR A 369 -17.52 -15.57 -2.27
N GLU A 370 -17.33 -15.83 -0.97
CA GLU A 370 -18.25 -16.61 -0.13
C GLU A 370 -19.30 -15.71 0.56
N GLY A 371 -19.21 -14.39 0.35
CA GLY A 371 -20.08 -13.38 0.95
C GLY A 371 -19.36 -12.45 1.93
N ASN A 372 -20.15 -11.64 2.64
CA ASN A 372 -19.64 -10.75 3.68
C ASN A 372 -19.08 -11.56 4.87
N ALA A 373 -18.01 -11.06 5.49
CA ALA A 373 -17.42 -11.67 6.68
C ALA A 373 -18.42 -11.95 7.80
N THR A 374 -19.32 -10.99 8.08
CA THR A 374 -20.34 -11.14 9.13
C THR A 374 -21.27 -12.31 8.84
N ASP A 375 -21.83 -12.35 7.62
CA ASP A 375 -22.75 -13.41 7.20
C ASP A 375 -22.09 -14.79 7.23
N VAL A 376 -20.83 -14.89 6.81
CA VAL A 376 -20.09 -16.16 6.80
C VAL A 376 -19.77 -16.64 8.22
N ILE A 377 -19.39 -15.73 9.12
CA ILE A 377 -19.18 -16.04 10.54
C ILE A 377 -20.48 -16.53 11.18
N GLU A 378 -21.60 -15.86 10.91
CA GLU A 378 -22.92 -16.24 11.43
C GLU A 378 -23.34 -17.63 10.92
N LYS A 379 -23.25 -17.87 9.60
CA LYS A 379 -23.50 -19.17 8.99
C LYS A 379 -22.62 -20.28 9.57
N GLN A 380 -21.34 -19.99 9.85
CA GLN A 380 -20.44 -20.98 10.44
C GLN A 380 -20.79 -21.28 11.90
N LYS A 381 -21.02 -20.25 12.72
CA LYS A 381 -21.49 -20.43 14.11
C LYS A 381 -22.77 -21.25 14.16
N GLU A 382 -23.65 -21.04 13.20
CA GLU A 382 -24.87 -21.82 13.07
C GLU A 382 -24.61 -23.28 12.68
N LYS A 383 -23.80 -23.54 11.66
CA LYS A 383 -23.40 -24.91 11.30
C LYS A 383 -22.75 -25.64 12.47
N GLU A 384 -21.90 -24.96 13.25
CA GLU A 384 -21.29 -25.52 14.46
C GLU A 384 -22.33 -25.81 15.56
N LYS A 385 -23.34 -24.95 15.74
CA LYS A 385 -24.46 -25.21 16.66
C LYS A 385 -25.26 -26.45 16.23
N ILE A 386 -25.50 -26.61 14.94
CA ILE A 386 -26.22 -27.77 14.35
C ILE A 386 -25.37 -29.05 14.51
N ALA A 387 -24.08 -29.00 14.20
CA ALA A 387 -23.17 -30.15 14.36
C ALA A 387 -22.99 -30.59 15.83
N ARG A 388 -23.21 -29.69 16.79
CA ARG A 388 -23.19 -29.97 18.24
C ARG A 388 -24.57 -30.31 18.81
N LEU A 389 -25.57 -30.55 17.98
CA LEU A 389 -26.84 -31.09 18.45
C LEU A 389 -26.63 -32.53 18.90
N GLN A 390 -27.31 -32.91 19.99
CA GLN A 390 -27.42 -34.32 20.36
C GLN A 390 -28.34 -35.02 19.36
N ASP A 391 -28.22 -36.33 19.16
CA ASP A 391 -29.01 -37.10 18.18
C ASP A 391 -30.52 -36.78 18.26
N SER A 392 -31.08 -36.82 19.47
CA SER A 392 -32.50 -36.47 19.71
C SER A 392 -32.89 -35.00 19.43
N GLN A 393 -31.92 -34.08 19.39
CA GLN A 393 -32.13 -32.69 19.00
C GLN A 393 -31.98 -32.52 17.49
N ALA A 394 -31.06 -33.25 16.86
CA ALA A 394 -30.85 -33.25 15.42
C ALA A 394 -32.07 -33.81 14.69
N GLU A 395 -32.62 -34.95 15.13
CA GLU A 395 -33.86 -35.53 14.57
C GLU A 395 -35.05 -34.58 14.66
N VAL A 396 -35.22 -33.90 15.79
CA VAL A 396 -36.28 -32.90 15.97
C VAL A 396 -36.05 -31.68 15.08
N PHE A 397 -34.79 -31.24 14.92
CA PHE A 397 -34.46 -30.11 14.08
C PHE A 397 -34.72 -30.40 12.59
N GLU A 398 -34.34 -31.58 12.10
CA GLU A 398 -34.64 -32.02 10.72
C GLU A 398 -36.15 -32.15 10.49
N GLU A 399 -36.91 -32.71 11.43
CA GLU A 399 -38.37 -32.78 11.30
C GLU A 399 -39.03 -31.40 11.22
N VAL A 400 -38.51 -30.40 11.95
CA VAL A 400 -38.99 -29.01 11.84
C VAL A 400 -38.54 -28.38 10.51
N LYS A 401 -37.36 -28.78 9.99
CA LYS A 401 -36.78 -28.31 8.72
C LYS A 401 -37.61 -28.76 7.52
N ASP A 402 -37.95 -30.04 7.47
CA ASP A 402 -38.71 -30.64 6.37
C ASP A 402 -40.14 -30.11 6.26
N ARG A 403 -40.68 -29.57 7.35
CA ARG A 403 -42.03 -29.01 7.39
C ARG A 403 -42.10 -27.54 6.98
N ARG A 404 -41.01 -26.90 6.58
CA ARG A 404 -41.03 -25.49 6.17
C ARG A 404 -42.04 -25.22 5.04
N PRO A 405 -42.83 -24.13 5.11
CA PRO A 405 -42.81 -23.04 6.09
C PRO A 405 -43.77 -23.24 7.30
N GLN A 406 -44.26 -24.45 7.54
CA GLN A 406 -45.28 -24.73 8.55
C GLN A 406 -44.72 -24.67 9.98
N GLU A 407 -45.56 -24.22 10.89
CA GLU A 407 -45.27 -24.22 12.33
C GLU A 407 -45.57 -25.59 12.92
N VAL A 408 -44.76 -26.03 13.88
CA VAL A 408 -44.89 -27.34 14.54
C VAL A 408 -45.17 -27.19 16.02
N THR A 409 -46.00 -28.07 16.57
CA THR A 409 -46.24 -28.19 18.01
C THR A 409 -45.44 -29.36 18.60
N SER A 410 -45.35 -29.43 19.93
CA SER A 410 -44.77 -30.62 20.59
C SER A 410 -45.53 -31.90 20.26
N GLY A 411 -46.84 -31.81 20.00
CA GLY A 411 -47.67 -32.95 19.58
C GLY A 411 -47.30 -33.45 18.20
N ASP A 412 -47.00 -32.54 17.27
CA ASP A 412 -46.60 -32.89 15.90
C ASP A 412 -45.27 -33.66 15.87
N ILE A 413 -44.29 -33.18 16.65
CA ILE A 413 -42.99 -33.84 16.79
C ILE A 413 -43.12 -35.20 17.49
N LYS A 414 -43.95 -35.29 18.54
CA LYS A 414 -44.26 -36.57 19.19
C LYS A 414 -44.81 -37.58 18.20
N ASN A 415 -45.76 -37.17 17.37
CA ASN A 415 -46.42 -38.07 16.43
C ASN A 415 -45.46 -38.50 15.31
N ALA A 416 -44.61 -37.59 14.83
CA ALA A 416 -43.65 -37.87 13.78
C ALA A 416 -42.53 -38.81 14.24
N LEU A 417 -41.87 -38.48 15.35
CA LEU A 417 -40.68 -39.18 15.83
C LEU A 417 -41.00 -40.28 16.85
N LYS A 418 -42.28 -40.48 17.20
CA LYS A 418 -42.76 -41.46 18.19
C LYS A 418 -42.06 -41.35 19.56
N ILE A 419 -41.72 -40.11 19.97
CA ILE A 419 -41.11 -39.79 21.26
C ILE A 419 -42.13 -39.28 22.29
N GLY A 420 -41.82 -39.31 23.59
CA GLY A 420 -42.73 -38.82 24.62
C GLY A 420 -42.93 -37.29 24.59
N ASP A 421 -44.12 -36.79 24.98
CA ASP A 421 -44.48 -35.36 24.95
C ASP A 421 -43.47 -34.46 25.66
N ARG A 422 -43.02 -34.86 26.86
CA ARG A 422 -42.01 -34.11 27.62
C ARG A 422 -40.66 -34.08 26.90
N SER A 423 -40.33 -35.13 26.14
CA SER A 423 -39.08 -35.20 25.37
C SER A 423 -39.15 -34.28 24.15
N ALA A 424 -40.24 -34.36 23.39
CA ALA A 424 -40.49 -33.50 22.23
C ALA A 424 -40.43 -32.00 22.62
N LEU A 425 -41.17 -31.61 23.66
CA LEU A 425 -41.18 -30.22 24.14
C LEU A 425 -39.81 -29.79 24.68
N ARG A 426 -39.08 -30.67 25.39
CA ARG A 426 -37.75 -30.37 25.91
C ARG A 426 -36.75 -30.14 24.79
N SER A 427 -36.77 -30.96 23.73
CA SER A 427 -35.91 -30.79 22.55
C SER A 427 -36.23 -29.51 21.80
N LEU A 428 -37.51 -29.20 21.56
CA LEU A 428 -37.94 -27.94 20.93
C LEU A 428 -37.49 -26.70 21.73
N ARG A 429 -37.67 -26.70 23.05
CA ARG A 429 -37.19 -25.62 23.95
C ARG A 429 -35.66 -25.57 24.04
N ALA A 430 -34.96 -26.69 23.85
CA ALA A 430 -33.49 -26.69 23.80
C ALA A 430 -32.99 -26.07 22.49
N LEU A 431 -33.62 -26.38 21.36
CA LEU A 431 -33.31 -25.78 20.05
C LEU A 431 -33.63 -24.28 20.03
N GLU A 432 -34.73 -23.86 20.65
CA GLU A 432 -35.07 -22.45 20.85
C GLU A 432 -34.00 -21.72 21.67
N ARG A 433 -33.55 -22.28 22.81
CA ARG A 433 -32.46 -21.70 23.60
C ARG A 433 -31.13 -21.63 22.86
N LYS A 434 -30.90 -22.49 21.86
CA LYS A 434 -29.73 -22.44 20.96
C LYS A 434 -29.89 -21.40 19.84
N GLY A 435 -31.08 -20.80 19.71
CA GLY A 435 -31.43 -19.80 18.70
C GLY A 435 -31.79 -20.38 17.33
N LEU A 436 -32.01 -21.69 17.22
CA LEU A 436 -32.33 -22.38 15.96
C LEU A 436 -33.84 -22.37 15.66
N LEU A 437 -34.67 -22.28 16.70
CA LEU A 437 -36.12 -22.16 16.60
C LEU A 437 -36.59 -20.88 17.30
N ILE A 438 -37.73 -20.36 16.87
CA ILE A 438 -38.50 -19.36 17.59
C ILE A 438 -39.85 -19.96 18.00
N SER A 439 -40.36 -19.58 19.17
CA SER A 439 -41.67 -20.01 19.64
C SER A 439 -42.66 -18.87 19.76
N GLU A 440 -43.94 -19.17 19.52
CA GLU A 440 -45.05 -18.25 19.74
C GLU A 440 -46.14 -18.98 20.54
N THR A 441 -46.76 -18.30 21.50
CA THR A 441 -47.88 -18.86 22.26
C THR A 441 -49.18 -18.44 21.61
N ARG A 442 -49.96 -19.41 21.12
CA ARG A 442 -51.28 -19.17 20.53
C ARG A 442 -52.40 -19.75 21.38
N ARG A 443 -53.56 -19.12 21.29
CA ARG A 443 -54.79 -19.61 21.92
C ARG A 443 -55.57 -20.41 20.88
N THR A 444 -55.88 -21.65 21.21
CA THR A 444 -56.68 -22.57 20.39
C THR A 444 -57.94 -22.96 21.15
N ASP A 445 -58.90 -23.58 20.47
CA ASP A 445 -60.15 -24.07 21.05
C ASP A 445 -59.94 -25.12 22.16
N LYS A 446 -58.74 -25.73 22.19
CA LYS A 446 -58.31 -26.72 23.21
C LYS A 446 -57.41 -26.13 24.30
N GLY A 447 -57.20 -24.81 24.33
CA GLY A 447 -56.35 -24.12 25.30
C GLY A 447 -55.15 -23.37 24.68
N ARG A 448 -54.20 -22.93 25.51
CA ARG A 448 -52.95 -22.31 25.02
C ARG A 448 -52.01 -23.38 24.49
N CYS A 449 -51.52 -23.20 23.27
CA CYS A 449 -50.53 -24.07 22.64
C CYS A 449 -49.29 -23.24 22.26
N VAL A 450 -48.11 -23.86 22.32
CA VAL A 450 -46.86 -23.24 21.86
C VAL A 450 -46.52 -23.85 20.53
N VAL A 451 -46.38 -22.99 19.53
CA VAL A 451 -45.92 -23.35 18.18
C VAL A 451 -44.47 -22.95 18.02
N PHE A 452 -43.72 -23.75 17.28
CA PHE A 452 -42.31 -23.54 16.97
C PHE A 452 -42.13 -23.47 15.46
N LYS A 453 -41.21 -22.62 15.00
CA LYS A 453 -40.74 -22.60 13.61
C LYS A 453 -39.25 -22.30 13.58
N ILE A 454 -38.62 -22.60 12.45
CA ILE A 454 -37.20 -22.29 12.30
C ILE A 454 -36.99 -20.78 12.38
N SER A 455 -35.94 -20.35 13.09
CA SER A 455 -35.59 -18.95 13.20
C SER A 455 -35.39 -18.33 11.79
N PRO A 456 -35.88 -17.12 11.52
CA PRO A 456 -35.59 -16.41 10.28
C PRO A 456 -34.09 -16.16 10.07
N THR A 457 -33.34 -16.07 11.16
CA THR A 457 -31.87 -15.96 11.16
C THR A 457 -31.17 -17.29 10.92
N THR A 458 -31.90 -18.41 10.86
CA THR A 458 -31.32 -19.71 10.57
C THR A 458 -31.19 -19.97 9.09
N VAL A 459 -29.94 -19.90 8.63
CA VAL A 459 -29.53 -20.19 7.25
C VAL A 459 -29.51 -21.71 7.09
N LEU A 460 -30.54 -22.23 6.43
CA LEU A 460 -30.52 -23.61 5.99
C LEU A 460 -29.67 -23.71 4.73
N THR A 461 -28.66 -24.55 4.75
CA THR A 461 -28.11 -25.09 3.52
C THR A 461 -29.01 -26.25 3.09
N ASP A 462 -29.51 -26.17 1.86
CA ASP A 462 -30.07 -27.31 1.15
C ASP A 462 -29.01 -28.40 0.92
#